data_AF-A0A5D0RDP2-F1
#
_entry.id   AF-A0A5D0RDP2-F1
#
_cell.length_a   1.000
_cell.length_b   1.000
_cell.length_c   1.000
_cell.angle_alpha   90.00
_cell.angle_beta   90.00
_cell.angle_gamma   90.00
#
_symmetry.space_group_name_H-M   'P 1'
#
loop_
_entity.id
_entity.type
_entity.pdbx_description
1 polymer ?
#
loop_
_entity_poly.entity_id
_entity_poly.type
_entity_poly.pdbx_seq_one_letter_code
_entity_poly.pdbx_strand_id
1 'polypeptide(L)'
;MKNIKTLLILLAVTAFSCDSNDDAVTPDPVDPTITQDGFTYHQDNTSPTFYETSNAYIEIDIDDNDAYPSVPDYYTFFFLNGRMYDNDTNINGTTDEVLLSVNTTQFVALSIEVSVNSSLNTGLPPSAGNTYIASANDSNVVIDLQVDSSIPQTFLNVGSSNIEFGEGNEQNSTVFQPASMGHSVTINAMNLDTVNPTNSTINVDYTFVNAAGELISGHYQGTLGVIED
;
A
#
# COMPACT_ATOMS: atom_id res chain seq x y z
N MET A 1 -0.63 18.97 46.48
CA MET A 1 -0.94 17.61 45.97
C MET A 1 -2.42 17.46 45.57
N LYS A 2 -2.96 18.35 44.73
CA LYS A 2 -4.38 18.27 44.28
C LYS A 2 -4.56 18.17 42.76
N ASN A 3 -3.50 18.32 41.97
CA ASN A 3 -3.61 18.36 40.49
C ASN A 3 -3.11 17.10 39.78
N ILE A 4 -2.56 16.11 40.52
CA ILE A 4 -2.07 14.84 39.96
C ILE A 4 -3.23 13.88 39.64
N LYS A 5 -4.37 13.99 40.34
CA LYS A 5 -5.51 13.10 40.12
C LYS A 5 -6.30 13.43 38.85
N THR A 6 -6.24 14.67 38.38
CA THR A 6 -6.90 15.09 37.14
C THR A 6 -6.12 14.64 35.89
N LEU A 7 -4.79 14.47 36.00
CA LEU A 7 -3.93 14.06 34.90
C LEU A 7 -4.08 12.56 34.58
N LEU A 8 -4.32 11.71 35.57
CA LEU A 8 -4.54 10.26 35.37
C LEU A 8 -5.91 9.92 34.78
N ILE A 9 -6.91 10.80 34.89
CA ILE A 9 -8.23 10.58 34.27
C ILE A 9 -8.22 11.01 32.80
N LEU A 10 -7.38 11.97 32.41
CA LEU A 10 -7.19 12.36 31.01
C LEU A 10 -6.37 11.33 30.21
N LEU A 11 -5.52 10.55 30.89
CA LEU A 11 -4.72 9.48 30.29
C LEU A 11 -5.50 8.16 30.09
N ALA A 12 -6.73 8.08 30.60
CA ALA A 12 -7.57 6.87 30.50
C ALA A 12 -8.57 6.91 29.33
N VAL A 13 -8.65 8.03 28.59
CA VAL A 13 -9.53 8.17 27.41
C VAL A 13 -8.76 7.94 26.10
N THR A 14 -7.43 7.82 26.13
CA THR A 14 -6.61 7.52 24.95
C THR A 14 -6.41 6.02 24.70
N ALA A 15 -7.07 5.14 25.46
CA ALA A 15 -6.93 3.67 25.36
C ALA A 15 -8.03 2.99 24.52
N PHE A 16 -8.76 3.75 23.71
CA PHE A 16 -9.64 3.25 22.65
C PHE A 16 -9.48 4.12 21.41
N SER A 17 -8.26 4.18 20.88
CA SER A 17 -8.07 4.44 19.46
C SER A 17 -7.91 3.07 18.81
N CYS A 18 -9.04 2.46 18.42
CA CYS A 18 -8.98 1.66 17.20
C CYS A 18 -8.56 2.67 16.12
N ASP A 19 -7.36 2.52 15.58
CA ASP A 19 -6.98 3.30 14.41
C ASP A 19 -7.94 2.94 13.28
N SER A 20 -8.82 3.88 12.95
CA SER A 20 -9.73 3.79 11.83
C SER A 20 -9.09 4.51 10.65
N ASN A 21 -7.97 3.97 10.17
CA ASN A 21 -7.25 4.40 8.98
C ASN A 21 -8.00 4.09 7.66
N ASP A 22 -9.33 4.15 7.68
CA ASP A 22 -10.15 3.63 6.59
C ASP A 22 -10.96 4.71 5.83
N ASP A 23 -10.95 5.98 6.27
CA ASP A 23 -11.97 6.93 5.77
C ASP A 23 -11.52 8.34 5.46
N ALA A 24 -11.30 8.59 4.17
CA ALA A 24 -12.26 9.36 3.37
C ALA A 24 -11.71 9.52 1.94
N VAL A 25 -12.00 8.56 1.06
CA VAL A 25 -11.91 8.83 -0.38
C VAL A 25 -13.27 9.34 -0.83
N THR A 26 -13.42 10.67 -0.89
CA THR A 26 -14.42 11.25 -1.79
C THR A 26 -14.02 10.84 -3.20
N PRO A 27 -14.89 10.17 -3.98
CA PRO A 27 -14.66 10.04 -5.41
C PRO A 27 -14.60 11.46 -5.96
N ASP A 28 -13.42 11.91 -6.38
CA ASP A 28 -13.31 13.16 -7.12
C ASP A 28 -14.17 12.99 -8.38
N PRO A 29 -15.08 13.93 -8.72
CA PRO A 29 -15.77 13.87 -10.01
C PRO A 29 -14.74 13.68 -11.12
N VAL A 30 -14.83 12.54 -11.82
CA VAL A 30 -13.96 12.17 -12.94
C VAL A 30 -13.97 13.30 -13.97
N ASP A 31 -12.99 14.19 -13.89
CA ASP A 31 -12.66 15.09 -14.99
C ASP A 31 -11.91 14.22 -16.02
N PRO A 32 -12.37 14.14 -17.27
CA PRO A 32 -11.75 13.33 -18.33
C PRO A 32 -10.35 13.79 -18.73
N THR A 33 -9.79 14.82 -18.07
CA THR A 33 -8.39 15.24 -18.14
C THR A 33 -7.52 14.74 -16.97
N ILE A 34 -8.12 14.09 -15.97
CA ILE A 34 -7.43 13.41 -14.87
C ILE A 34 -7.02 12.02 -15.34
N THR A 35 -5.74 11.68 -15.19
CA THR A 35 -5.22 10.33 -15.40
C THR A 35 -6.03 9.38 -14.51
N GLN A 36 -6.70 8.37 -15.11
CA GLN A 36 -7.36 7.34 -14.30
C GLN A 36 -6.26 6.57 -13.53
N ASP A 37 -6.36 6.52 -12.21
CA ASP A 37 -5.39 5.84 -11.36
C ASP A 37 -5.45 4.34 -11.58
N GLY A 38 -4.30 3.73 -11.83
CA GLY A 38 -4.23 2.38 -12.35
C GLY A 38 -2.91 2.07 -13.02
N PHE A 39 -2.88 0.93 -13.69
CA PHE A 39 -1.77 0.53 -14.54
C PHE A 39 -2.23 0.07 -15.91
N THR A 40 -1.34 0.25 -16.88
CA THR A 40 -1.47 -0.25 -18.24
C THR A 40 -0.49 -1.39 -18.45
N TYR A 41 -1.02 -2.58 -18.70
CA TYR A 41 -0.25 -3.73 -19.14
C TYR A 41 -0.15 -3.75 -20.66
N HIS A 42 1.08 -3.81 -21.18
CA HIS A 42 1.35 -3.89 -22.61
C HIS A 42 1.69 -5.33 -23.00
N GLN A 43 0.66 -6.14 -23.28
CA GLN A 43 0.87 -7.51 -23.73
C GLN A 43 1.67 -7.53 -25.03
N ASP A 44 2.71 -8.35 -25.07
CA ASP A 44 3.72 -8.45 -26.12
C ASP A 44 4.30 -7.08 -26.53
N ASN A 45 4.26 -6.10 -25.62
CA ASN A 45 4.61 -4.69 -25.86
C ASN A 45 3.82 -4.02 -27.01
N THR A 46 2.59 -4.48 -27.28
CA THR A 46 1.78 -3.97 -28.41
C THR A 46 0.35 -3.59 -28.05
N SER A 47 -0.32 -4.33 -27.17
CA SER A 47 -1.74 -4.16 -26.87
C SER A 47 -1.93 -3.65 -25.44
N PRO A 48 -2.18 -2.34 -25.23
CA PRO A 48 -2.37 -1.80 -23.90
C PRO A 48 -3.75 -2.20 -23.34
N THR A 49 -3.76 -2.74 -22.13
CA THR A 49 -4.97 -2.97 -21.33
C THR A 49 -4.83 -2.21 -20.02
N PHE A 50 -5.81 -1.39 -19.69
CA PHE A 50 -5.82 -0.61 -18.46
C PHE A 50 -6.58 -1.34 -17.34
N TYR A 51 -6.04 -1.28 -16.14
CA TYR A 51 -6.58 -1.83 -14.91
C TYR A 51 -6.62 -0.73 -13.85
N GLU A 52 -7.79 -0.46 -13.29
CA GLU A 52 -7.97 0.58 -12.27
C GLU A 52 -7.40 0.13 -10.91
N THR A 53 -6.72 1.04 -10.21
CA THR A 53 -6.31 0.87 -8.81
C THR A 53 -6.60 2.16 -8.07
N SER A 54 -7.76 2.22 -7.43
CA SER A 54 -8.29 3.44 -6.80
C SER A 54 -7.70 3.77 -5.42
N ASN A 55 -6.92 2.87 -4.82
CA ASN A 55 -6.35 3.05 -3.50
C ASN A 55 -4.85 2.76 -3.50
N ALA A 56 -4.11 3.52 -2.68
CA ALA A 56 -2.69 3.32 -2.46
C ALA A 56 -2.37 3.22 -0.96
N TYR A 57 -1.42 2.36 -0.63
CA TYR A 57 -0.89 2.18 0.72
C TYR A 57 0.64 2.14 0.68
N ILE A 58 1.27 2.55 1.77
CA ILE A 58 2.70 2.34 1.99
C ILE A 58 2.88 1.58 3.30
N GLU A 59 3.65 0.51 3.25
CA GLU A 59 4.19 -0.16 4.43
C GLU A 59 5.63 0.31 4.62
N ILE A 60 5.98 0.57 5.87
CA ILE A 60 7.31 1.00 6.29
C ILE A 60 7.83 -0.08 7.24
N ASP A 61 8.68 -0.97 6.72
CA ASP A 61 9.25 -2.06 7.50
C ASP A 61 10.43 -1.54 8.33
N ILE A 62 10.28 -1.53 9.65
CA ILE A 62 11.27 -1.03 10.61
C ILE A 62 12.03 -2.19 11.29
N ASP A 63 11.88 -3.44 10.84
CA ASP A 63 12.54 -4.57 11.50
C ASP A 63 14.06 -4.32 11.62
N ASP A 64 14.53 -4.19 12.86
CA ASP A 64 15.86 -3.59 13.19
C ASP A 64 17.03 -4.56 12.98
N ASN A 65 16.97 -5.43 11.95
CA ASN A 65 17.92 -6.52 11.77
C ASN A 65 18.99 -6.28 10.70
N ASP A 66 19.37 -5.01 10.50
CA ASP A 66 20.04 -4.60 9.26
C ASP A 66 21.27 -3.70 9.42
N ALA A 67 21.97 -3.51 8.30
CA ALA A 67 23.24 -2.77 8.19
C ALA A 67 23.16 -1.29 8.61
N TYR A 68 21.95 -0.74 8.76
CA TYR A 68 21.65 0.63 9.15
C TYR A 68 20.67 0.66 10.33
N PRO A 69 21.16 0.58 11.58
CA PRO A 69 20.29 0.63 12.75
C PRO A 69 19.37 1.86 12.70
N SER A 70 18.10 1.70 13.06
CA SER A 70 17.06 2.76 13.07
C SER A 70 16.68 3.37 11.70
N VAL A 71 16.96 2.68 10.60
CA VAL A 71 16.48 3.03 9.25
C VAL A 71 15.58 1.89 8.77
N PRO A 72 14.42 2.16 8.14
CA PRO A 72 13.59 1.12 7.54
C PRO A 72 14.36 0.31 6.51
N ASP A 73 14.06 -0.98 6.38
CA ASP A 73 14.68 -1.84 5.38
C ASP A 73 13.99 -1.71 4.02
N TYR A 74 12.67 -1.61 4.05
CA TYR A 74 11.82 -1.50 2.88
C TYR A 74 10.81 -0.37 3.04
N TYR A 75 10.46 0.24 1.91
CA TYR A 75 9.17 0.91 1.76
C TYR A 75 8.39 0.17 0.67
N THR A 76 7.25 -0.40 1.02
CA THR A 76 6.43 -1.16 0.07
C THR A 76 5.23 -0.36 -0.34
N PHE A 77 5.13 -0.03 -1.63
CA PHE A 77 3.98 0.66 -2.19
C PHE A 77 2.97 -0.33 -2.72
N PHE A 78 1.75 -0.24 -2.23
CA PHE A 78 0.63 -1.04 -2.71
C PHE A 78 -0.34 -0.19 -3.51
N PHE A 79 -0.82 -0.70 -4.63
CA PHE A 79 -1.90 -0.11 -5.42
C PHE A 79 -2.97 -1.15 -5.72
N LEU A 80 -4.22 -0.87 -5.38
CA LEU A 80 -5.32 -1.82 -5.53
C LEU A 80 -6.67 -1.15 -5.79
N ASN A 81 -7.60 -1.91 -6.35
CA ASN A 81 -9.00 -1.49 -6.56
C ASN A 81 -9.91 -1.77 -5.35
N GLY A 82 -9.37 -2.37 -4.29
CA GLY A 82 -10.06 -2.64 -3.03
C GLY A 82 -9.44 -1.89 -1.85
N ARG A 83 -9.68 -2.39 -0.64
CA ARG A 83 -9.08 -1.92 0.61
C ARG A 83 -8.05 -2.89 1.12
N MET A 84 -7.08 -2.35 1.85
CA MET A 84 -6.05 -3.09 2.56
C MET A 84 -6.21 -2.81 4.05
N TYR A 85 -6.02 -3.84 4.87
CA TYR A 85 -6.07 -3.76 6.32
C TYR A 85 -4.87 -4.46 6.92
N ASP A 86 -4.20 -3.75 7.82
CA ASP A 86 -3.12 -4.26 8.65
C ASP A 86 -3.68 -5.24 9.71
N ASN A 87 -3.22 -6.48 9.64
CA ASN A 87 -3.71 -7.61 10.43
C ASN A 87 -2.70 -8.12 11.46
N ASP A 88 -1.93 -7.22 12.08
CA ASP A 88 -1.11 -7.52 13.26
C ASP A 88 -1.83 -8.31 14.36
N THR A 89 -3.12 -8.02 14.54
CA THR A 89 -3.93 -8.63 15.60
C THR A 89 -4.47 -10.03 15.26
N ASN A 90 -4.18 -10.56 14.06
CA ASN A 90 -4.54 -11.90 13.61
C ASN A 90 -6.05 -12.19 13.79
N ILE A 91 -6.89 -11.35 13.19
CA ILE A 91 -8.33 -11.40 13.41
C ILE A 91 -8.97 -12.65 12.80
N ASN A 92 -9.87 -13.27 13.53
CA ASN A 92 -10.63 -14.44 13.06
C ASN A 92 -9.77 -15.62 12.55
N GLY A 93 -8.53 -15.72 13.01
CA GLY A 93 -7.64 -16.86 12.71
C GLY A 93 -6.95 -16.79 11.36
N THR A 94 -6.97 -15.63 10.69
CA THR A 94 -6.08 -15.35 9.55
C THR A 94 -4.66 -15.14 10.06
N THR A 95 -3.68 -15.59 9.28
CA THR A 95 -2.25 -15.50 9.64
C THR A 95 -1.46 -14.53 8.76
N ASP A 96 -2.07 -14.04 7.68
CA ASP A 96 -1.46 -13.04 6.83
C ASP A 96 -1.37 -11.70 7.57
N GLU A 97 -0.23 -11.02 7.47
CA GLU A 97 0.00 -9.67 8.01
C GLU A 97 -0.94 -8.63 7.38
N VAL A 98 -1.39 -8.87 6.16
CA VAL A 98 -2.29 -7.98 5.43
C VAL A 98 -3.55 -8.71 4.99
N LEU A 99 -4.70 -8.11 5.26
CA LEU A 99 -5.98 -8.53 4.71
C LEU A 99 -6.43 -7.59 3.59
N LEU A 100 -7.09 -8.16 2.59
CA LEU A 100 -7.65 -7.44 1.47
C LEU A 100 -9.17 -7.46 1.53
N SER A 101 -9.82 -6.42 1.05
CA SER A 101 -11.27 -6.47 0.85
C SER A 101 -11.62 -7.55 -0.16
N VAL A 102 -12.71 -8.30 0.05
CA VAL A 102 -13.08 -9.46 -0.79
C VAL A 102 -13.37 -9.12 -2.27
N ASN A 103 -13.53 -7.85 -2.60
CA ASN A 103 -13.71 -7.36 -3.98
C ASN A 103 -12.41 -6.89 -4.65
N THR A 104 -11.25 -7.04 -4.01
CA THR A 104 -9.94 -6.72 -4.61
C THR A 104 -9.65 -7.71 -5.73
N THR A 105 -9.38 -7.19 -6.92
CA THR A 105 -9.07 -7.98 -8.13
C THR A 105 -7.83 -7.50 -8.87
N GLN A 106 -7.37 -6.27 -8.58
CA GLN A 106 -6.13 -5.69 -9.07
C GLN A 106 -5.25 -5.38 -7.87
N PHE A 107 -4.00 -5.81 -7.92
CA PHE A 107 -3.04 -5.61 -6.84
C PHE A 107 -1.64 -5.40 -7.42
N VAL A 108 -0.96 -4.36 -6.97
CA VAL A 108 0.43 -4.08 -7.28
C VAL A 108 1.16 -3.90 -5.97
N ALA A 109 2.25 -4.63 -5.75
CA ALA A 109 3.22 -4.31 -4.70
C ALA A 109 4.56 -3.97 -5.34
N LEU A 110 5.13 -2.84 -4.94
CA LEU A 110 6.45 -2.37 -5.36
C LEU A 110 7.27 -2.02 -4.14
N SER A 111 8.17 -2.92 -3.77
CA SER A 111 9.03 -2.77 -2.60
C SER A 111 10.33 -2.10 -2.99
N ILE A 112 10.70 -1.02 -2.32
CA ILE A 112 11.99 -0.35 -2.51
C ILE A 112 12.90 -0.66 -1.32
N GLU A 113 13.94 -1.44 -1.56
CA GLU A 113 14.94 -1.78 -0.54
C GLU A 113 15.86 -0.57 -0.31
N VAL A 114 16.02 -0.17 0.95
CA VAL A 114 16.88 0.96 1.33
C VAL A 114 18.34 0.67 0.98
N SER A 115 18.80 -0.56 1.18
CA SER A 115 20.17 -0.97 0.87
C SER A 115 20.57 -0.72 -0.60
N VAL A 116 19.60 -0.84 -1.52
CA VAL A 116 19.76 -0.61 -2.96
C VAL A 116 19.63 0.89 -3.30
N ASN A 117 18.83 1.63 -2.54
CA ASN A 117 18.48 3.02 -2.78
C ASN A 117 19.19 3.96 -1.80
N SER A 118 20.50 4.15 -1.98
CA SER A 118 21.40 4.89 -1.06
C SER A 118 20.92 6.27 -0.54
N SER A 119 20.00 6.95 -1.23
CA SER A 119 19.40 8.21 -0.76
C SER A 119 18.51 8.02 0.47
N LEU A 120 18.00 6.81 0.71
CA LEU A 120 17.14 6.44 1.82
C LEU A 120 17.91 6.03 3.08
N ASN A 121 19.23 5.75 2.97
CA ASN A 121 20.09 5.34 4.09
C ASN A 121 20.26 6.43 5.17
N THR A 122 19.58 7.57 5.01
CA THR A 122 19.51 8.67 5.95
C THR A 122 18.36 8.54 6.95
N GLY A 123 17.48 7.54 6.79
CA GLY A 123 16.25 7.41 7.58
C GLY A 123 15.13 8.36 7.15
N LEU A 124 15.32 9.09 6.05
CA LEU A 124 14.28 9.92 5.46
C LEU A 124 13.42 9.06 4.52
N PRO A 125 12.09 9.25 4.53
CA PRO A 125 11.21 8.55 3.61
C PRO A 125 11.47 8.97 2.16
N PRO A 126 10.94 8.18 1.18
CA PRO A 126 10.93 8.56 -0.23
C PRO A 126 10.42 9.99 -0.43
N SER A 127 11.09 10.75 -1.30
CA SER A 127 10.83 12.18 -1.43
C SER A 127 10.58 12.59 -2.88
N ALA A 128 9.77 13.64 -3.04
CA ALA A 128 9.35 14.15 -4.33
C ALA A 128 10.53 14.50 -5.26
N GLY A 129 10.36 14.20 -6.54
CA GLY A 129 11.35 14.39 -7.60
C GLY A 129 12.38 13.28 -7.73
N ASN A 130 12.27 12.19 -6.94
CA ASN A 130 13.19 11.06 -7.01
C ASN A 130 12.54 9.82 -7.60
N THR A 131 13.36 9.02 -8.28
CA THR A 131 13.02 7.68 -8.77
C THR A 131 13.84 6.66 -7.99
N TYR A 132 13.17 5.64 -7.50
CA TYR A 132 13.73 4.54 -6.71
C TYR A 132 13.63 3.24 -7.49
N ILE A 133 14.64 2.38 -7.34
CA ILE A 133 14.65 1.04 -7.93
C ILE A 133 13.83 0.14 -7.02
N ALA A 134 12.80 -0.50 -7.57
CA ALA A 134 12.01 -1.49 -6.85
C ALA A 134 12.65 -2.89 -6.95
N SER A 135 12.55 -3.65 -5.87
CA SER A 135 13.08 -5.01 -5.71
C SER A 135 12.42 -5.96 -6.70
N ALA A 136 13.23 -6.78 -7.36
CA ALA A 136 12.73 -7.87 -8.20
C ALA A 136 12.37 -9.12 -7.38
N ASN A 137 12.62 -9.16 -6.07
CA ASN A 137 12.25 -10.30 -5.22
C ASN A 137 10.93 -10.07 -4.49
N ASP A 138 10.62 -8.80 -4.22
CA ASP A 138 9.55 -8.41 -3.30
C ASP A 138 8.50 -7.51 -3.98
N SER A 139 8.48 -7.52 -5.33
CA SER A 139 7.49 -6.78 -6.11
C SER A 139 6.73 -7.71 -7.05
N ASN A 140 5.42 -7.49 -7.15
CA ASN A 140 4.54 -8.23 -8.05
C ASN A 140 3.38 -7.34 -8.56
N VAL A 141 2.84 -7.73 -9.71
CA VAL A 141 1.56 -7.22 -10.20
C VAL A 141 0.64 -8.42 -10.37
N VAL A 142 -0.59 -8.31 -9.88
CA VAL A 142 -1.60 -9.36 -9.93
C VAL A 142 -2.88 -8.80 -10.51
N ILE A 143 -3.44 -9.52 -11.48
CA ILE A 143 -4.80 -9.29 -11.99
C ILE A 143 -5.66 -10.53 -11.75
N ASP A 144 -6.97 -10.33 -11.73
CA ASP A 144 -7.97 -11.35 -11.42
C ASP A 144 -7.76 -11.98 -10.04
N LEU A 145 -7.15 -11.22 -9.11
CA LEU A 145 -6.94 -11.66 -7.74
C LEU A 145 -8.27 -12.12 -7.12
N GLN A 146 -8.24 -13.25 -6.44
CA GLN A 146 -9.32 -13.70 -5.58
C GLN A 146 -8.93 -13.43 -4.14
N VAL A 147 -9.91 -13.09 -3.31
CA VAL A 147 -9.70 -12.90 -1.88
C VAL A 147 -10.69 -13.79 -1.15
N ASP A 148 -10.15 -14.76 -0.40
CA ASP A 148 -10.94 -15.73 0.34
C ASP A 148 -11.35 -15.12 1.67
N SER A 149 -12.66 -15.07 1.91
CA SER A 149 -13.20 -14.61 3.18
C SER A 149 -12.76 -15.49 4.35
N SER A 150 -12.48 -14.86 5.48
CA SER A 150 -12.16 -15.56 6.73
C SER A 150 -13.37 -16.35 7.27
N ILE A 151 -13.11 -17.30 8.16
CA ILE A 151 -14.15 -18.09 8.84
C ILE A 151 -13.99 -17.98 10.36
N PRO A 152 -14.82 -17.19 11.08
CA PRO A 152 -15.97 -16.41 10.58
C PRO A 152 -15.53 -15.19 9.74
N GLN A 153 -16.46 -14.67 8.93
CA GLN A 153 -16.20 -13.50 8.06
C GLN A 153 -15.78 -12.29 8.89
N THR A 154 -14.74 -11.61 8.42
CA THR A 154 -14.23 -10.38 8.99
C THR A 154 -14.90 -9.19 8.32
N PHE A 155 -15.64 -8.39 9.10
CA PHE A 155 -16.18 -7.12 8.64
C PHE A 155 -15.58 -5.98 9.46
N LEU A 156 -14.96 -5.03 8.77
CA LEU A 156 -14.40 -3.83 9.38
C LEU A 156 -15.18 -2.60 8.92
N ASN A 157 -15.28 -1.62 9.81
CA ASN A 157 -15.98 -0.39 9.51
C ASN A 157 -15.03 0.57 8.79
N VAL A 158 -15.40 0.82 7.55
CA VAL A 158 -14.79 1.74 6.60
C VAL A 158 -15.77 2.91 6.48
N GLY A 159 -15.81 3.67 7.56
CA GLY A 159 -16.39 5.01 7.68
C GLY A 159 -17.85 4.99 7.91
N SER A 160 -18.57 4.85 6.81
CA SER A 160 -20.00 4.63 6.86
C SER A 160 -20.41 3.29 6.26
N SER A 161 -19.44 2.49 5.81
CA SER A 161 -19.65 1.17 5.20
C SER A 161 -18.99 0.09 6.03
N ASN A 162 -19.57 -1.12 6.03
CA ASN A 162 -18.87 -2.30 6.52
C ASN A 162 -18.34 -3.05 5.30
N ILE A 163 -17.02 -3.23 5.24
CA ILE A 163 -16.36 -3.97 4.17
C ILE A 163 -15.89 -5.30 4.72
N GLU A 164 -16.05 -6.34 3.90
CA GLU A 164 -15.59 -7.68 4.22
C GLU A 164 -14.13 -7.85 3.78
N PHE A 165 -13.32 -8.43 4.67
CA PHE A 165 -11.90 -8.68 4.45
C PHE A 165 -11.57 -10.17 4.51
N GLY A 166 -10.47 -10.54 3.85
CA GLY A 166 -10.00 -11.91 3.74
C GLY A 166 -8.54 -11.99 3.26
N GLU A 167 -8.08 -13.21 3.04
CA GLU A 167 -6.71 -13.53 2.62
C GLU A 167 -6.61 -13.60 1.09
N GLY A 168 -5.50 -13.12 0.53
CA GLY A 168 -5.26 -13.16 -0.90
C GLY A 168 -5.08 -14.61 -1.40
N ASN A 169 -5.79 -14.99 -2.46
CA ASN A 169 -5.66 -16.29 -3.11
C ASN A 169 -5.21 -16.14 -4.56
N GLU A 170 -3.96 -16.51 -4.82
CA GLU A 170 -3.34 -16.43 -6.13
C GLU A 170 -3.62 -17.63 -7.05
N GLN A 171 -4.31 -18.68 -6.57
CA GLN A 171 -4.44 -19.96 -7.29
C GLN A 171 -5.07 -19.82 -8.69
N ASN A 172 -5.97 -18.86 -8.88
CA ASN A 172 -6.65 -18.59 -10.15
C ASN A 172 -6.36 -17.19 -10.70
N SER A 173 -5.33 -16.54 -10.17
CA SER A 173 -4.95 -15.17 -10.52
C SER A 173 -3.89 -15.19 -11.62
N THR A 174 -3.77 -14.07 -12.35
CA THR A 174 -2.61 -13.85 -13.21
C THR A 174 -1.58 -13.04 -12.44
N VAL A 175 -0.52 -13.72 -12.01
CA VAL A 175 0.61 -13.10 -11.30
C VAL A 175 1.73 -12.80 -12.30
N PHE A 176 2.04 -11.53 -12.50
CA PHE A 176 3.18 -11.08 -13.28
C PHE A 176 4.43 -11.16 -12.42
N GLN A 177 5.23 -12.20 -12.66
CA GLN A 177 6.53 -12.36 -12.00
C GLN A 177 7.52 -11.29 -12.50
N PRO A 178 8.31 -10.66 -11.63
CA PRO A 178 9.26 -9.61 -12.01
C PRO A 178 10.40 -10.13 -12.89
N ALA A 179 10.84 -9.30 -13.85
CA ALA A 179 12.17 -9.45 -14.46
C ALA A 179 13.26 -9.08 -13.45
N SER A 180 14.53 -9.36 -13.78
CA SER A 180 15.64 -9.02 -12.89
C SER A 180 15.91 -7.51 -12.76
N MET A 181 15.37 -6.68 -13.66
CA MET A 181 15.57 -5.23 -13.71
C MET A 181 14.40 -4.54 -14.40
N GLY A 182 14.29 -3.22 -14.25
CA GLY A 182 13.31 -2.38 -14.96
C GLY A 182 12.15 -1.89 -14.11
N HIS A 183 12.13 -2.24 -12.82
CA HIS A 183 11.09 -1.81 -11.89
C HIS A 183 11.50 -0.52 -11.21
N SER A 184 10.59 0.44 -11.14
CA SER A 184 10.88 1.71 -10.49
C SER A 184 9.62 2.39 -9.98
N VAL A 185 9.81 3.21 -8.94
CA VAL A 185 8.80 4.06 -8.35
C VAL A 185 9.32 5.49 -8.41
N THR A 186 8.59 6.39 -9.07
CA THR A 186 8.92 7.81 -9.19
C THR A 186 7.94 8.63 -8.38
N ILE A 187 8.44 9.24 -7.31
CA ILE A 187 7.62 10.07 -6.43
C ILE A 187 7.54 11.48 -7.02
N ASN A 188 6.40 11.84 -7.63
CA ASN A 188 6.18 13.18 -8.17
C ASN A 188 5.85 14.18 -7.07
N ALA A 189 5.02 13.76 -6.11
CA ALA A 189 4.72 14.47 -4.88
C ALA A 189 4.39 13.46 -3.77
N MET A 190 4.74 13.77 -2.53
CA MET A 190 4.34 12.97 -1.38
C MET A 190 4.26 13.87 -0.15
N ASN A 191 3.25 13.64 0.67
CA ASN A 191 3.10 14.22 1.99
C ASN A 191 2.70 13.11 2.95
N LEU A 192 3.55 12.80 3.93
CA LEU A 192 3.23 11.90 5.04
C LEU A 192 2.88 12.76 6.25
N ASP A 193 1.61 12.81 6.62
CA ASP A 193 1.14 13.54 7.81
C ASP A 193 1.21 12.59 9.02
N THR A 194 2.30 12.65 9.77
CA THR A 194 2.52 11.82 10.96
C THR A 194 1.64 12.21 12.16
N VAL A 195 0.86 13.29 12.06
CA VAL A 195 -0.11 13.70 13.08
C VAL A 195 -1.50 13.22 12.73
N ASN A 196 -1.87 13.24 11.45
CA ASN A 196 -3.13 12.72 10.94
C ASN A 196 -2.85 11.90 9.66
N PRO A 197 -2.53 10.60 9.78
CA PRO A 197 -2.15 9.75 8.65
C PRO A 197 -3.15 9.78 7.49
N THR A 198 -4.44 9.97 7.79
CA THR A 198 -5.53 10.12 6.81
C THR A 198 -5.38 11.31 5.85
N ASN A 199 -4.54 12.30 6.18
CA ASN A 199 -4.23 13.45 5.32
C ASN A 199 -3.00 13.19 4.44
N SER A 200 -2.38 12.01 4.53
CA SER A 200 -1.24 11.66 3.71
C SER A 200 -1.67 11.53 2.25
N THR A 201 -0.84 12.03 1.35
CA THR A 201 -1.11 12.02 -0.09
C THR A 201 0.12 11.65 -0.87
N ILE A 202 -0.09 11.11 -2.07
CA ILE A 202 0.97 10.74 -2.99
C ILE A 202 0.54 11.02 -4.43
N ASN A 203 1.51 11.42 -5.25
CA ASN A 203 1.45 11.36 -6.70
C ASN A 203 2.69 10.59 -7.15
N VAL A 204 2.47 9.45 -7.80
CA VAL A 204 3.51 8.49 -8.12
C VAL A 204 3.29 7.89 -9.51
N ASP A 205 4.37 7.81 -10.27
CA ASP A 205 4.45 6.97 -11.46
C ASP A 205 5.28 5.74 -11.15
N TYR A 206 4.95 4.61 -11.73
CA TYR A 206 5.76 3.41 -11.56
C TYR A 206 5.87 2.59 -12.85
N THR A 207 6.96 1.83 -12.91
CA THR A 207 7.20 0.84 -13.96
C THR A 207 7.46 -0.51 -13.33
N PHE A 208 6.97 -1.55 -13.98
CA PHE A 208 7.26 -2.94 -13.67
C PHE A 208 7.47 -3.68 -15.00
N VAL A 209 8.51 -4.49 -15.07
CA VAL A 209 8.79 -5.32 -16.24
C VAL A 209 8.61 -6.77 -15.83
N ASN A 210 7.69 -7.50 -16.45
CA ASN A 210 7.52 -8.90 -16.08
C ASN A 210 8.65 -9.78 -16.65
N ALA A 211 8.72 -11.04 -16.22
CA ALA A 211 9.75 -12.00 -16.66
C ALA A 211 9.74 -12.27 -18.18
N ALA A 212 8.65 -11.94 -18.89
CA ALA A 212 8.57 -12.01 -20.35
C ALA A 212 9.12 -10.75 -21.05
N GLY A 213 9.50 -9.71 -20.30
CA GLY A 213 9.98 -8.43 -20.82
C GLY A 213 8.87 -7.47 -21.25
N GLU A 214 7.64 -7.69 -20.76
CA GLU A 214 6.50 -6.83 -21.05
C GLU A 214 6.41 -5.70 -20.01
N LEU A 215 6.10 -4.49 -20.49
CA LEU A 215 6.00 -3.31 -19.65
C LEU A 215 4.60 -3.17 -19.03
N ILE A 216 4.60 -2.99 -17.70
CA ILE A 216 3.48 -2.48 -16.92
C ILE A 216 3.87 -1.09 -16.43
N SER A 217 3.08 -0.08 -16.77
CA SER A 217 3.28 1.30 -16.31
C SER A 217 2.05 1.78 -15.59
N GLY A 218 2.18 2.37 -14.41
CA GLY A 218 1.06 2.90 -13.66
C GLY A 218 1.28 4.28 -13.10
N HIS A 219 0.16 4.85 -12.67
CA HIS A 219 0.06 6.16 -12.05
C HIS A 219 -0.95 6.08 -10.91
N TYR A 220 -0.65 6.75 -9.81
CA TYR A 220 -1.61 7.00 -8.76
C TYR A 220 -1.45 8.42 -8.23
N GLN A 221 -2.55 9.16 -8.12
CA GLN A 221 -2.60 10.44 -7.45
C GLN A 221 -3.78 10.51 -6.48
N GLY A 222 -3.49 10.50 -5.17
CA GLY A 222 -4.56 10.54 -4.18
C GLY A 222 -4.07 10.45 -2.74
N THR A 223 -4.96 9.94 -1.89
CA THR A 223 -4.68 9.63 -0.49
C THR A 223 -3.74 8.45 -0.39
N LEU A 224 -2.85 8.47 0.60
CA LEU A 224 -1.92 7.37 0.89
C LEU A 224 -2.23 6.80 2.27
N GLY A 225 -2.69 5.55 2.33
CA GLY A 225 -2.76 4.82 3.60
C GLY A 225 -1.35 4.45 4.07
N VAL A 226 -1.11 4.50 5.38
CA VAL A 226 0.15 4.02 5.98
C VAL A 226 -0.15 2.76 6.77
N ILE A 227 0.63 1.71 6.54
CA ILE A 227 0.66 0.48 7.32
C ILE A 227 1.98 0.52 8.11
N GLU A 228 1.90 0.38 9.41
CA GLU A 228 3.05 0.37 10.30
C GLU A 228 3.28 -1.08 10.72
N ASP A 229 4.50 -1.58 10.52
CA ASP A 229 5.03 -2.80 11.19
C ASP A 229 6.15 -2.37 12.15
#